data_AF-A0A6P0JXQ9-F1
#
_entry.id   AF-A0A6P0JXQ9-F1
#
_cell.length_a   1.000
_cell.length_b   1.000
_cell.length_c   1.000
_cell.angle_alpha   90.00
_cell.angle_beta   90.00
_cell.angle_gamma   90.00
#
_symmetry.space_group_name_H-M   'P 1'
#
loop_
_entity.id
_entity.type
_entity.pdbx_description
1 polymer ?
#
loop_
_entity_poly.entity_id
_entity_poly.type
_entity_poly.pdbx_seq_one_letter_code
_entity_poly.pdbx_strand_id
1 'polypeptide(L)'
;MQKLLLITDTPENNPLVTAFQKTLAPQTQVQVITPTTSVNPDAVYSPLTFNLPYLTPLFMACRNVEPLRDWVKTHLHYNTGEGQYWLPTVLTAKGPLYGEVIQQTGDTYQQPFHLPDEQRQPLYHLGYELLNHLNA
;
A
#
# COMPACT_ATOMS: atom_id res chain seq x y z
N MET A 1 -2.68 -5.03 26.85
CA MET A 1 -2.99 -3.98 25.84
C MET A 1 -2.06 -4.20 24.68
N GLN A 2 -2.59 -4.29 23.45
CA GLN A 2 -1.77 -4.38 22.26
C GLN A 2 -1.11 -3.01 22.03
N LYS A 3 0.18 -3.00 21.68
CA LYS A 3 0.97 -1.79 21.45
C LYS A 3 1.18 -1.64 19.95
N LEU A 4 0.81 -0.48 19.40
CA LEU A 4 1.03 -0.14 18.00
C LEU A 4 2.29 0.73 17.88
N LEU A 5 3.22 0.30 17.02
CA LEU A 5 4.43 1.05 16.71
C LEU A 5 4.25 1.76 15.37
N LEU A 6 4.15 3.09 15.39
CA LEU A 6 4.14 3.92 14.19
C LEU A 6 5.59 4.09 13.73
N ILE A 7 5.94 3.52 12.58
CA ILE A 7 7.26 3.72 11.97
C ILE A 7 7.18 4.93 11.05
N THR A 8 8.02 5.94 11.29
CA THR A 8 8.14 7.07 10.38
C THR A 8 9.53 7.68 10.41
N ASP A 9 10.01 8.14 9.26
CA ASP A 9 11.17 9.01 9.10
C ASP A 9 10.80 10.50 9.18
N THR A 10 9.50 10.83 9.34
CA THR A 10 9.04 12.20 9.58
C THR A 10 9.13 12.57 11.06
N PRO A 11 9.30 13.86 11.41
CA PRO A 11 9.25 14.31 12.80
C PRO A 11 7.96 13.91 13.51
N GLU A 12 7.99 13.70 14.84
CA GLU A 12 6.80 13.38 15.64
C GLU A 12 5.67 14.43 15.51
N ASN A 13 6.03 15.68 15.24
CA ASN A 13 5.10 16.79 15.02
C ASN A 13 4.45 16.80 13.61
N ASN A 14 4.66 15.75 12.80
CA ASN A 14 4.00 15.64 11.50
C ASN A 14 2.46 15.57 11.69
N PRO A 15 1.66 16.33 10.92
CA PRO A 15 0.20 16.32 11.03
C PRO A 15 -0.42 14.92 10.92
N LEU A 16 0.15 14.03 10.09
CA LEU A 16 -0.31 12.65 9.94
C LEU A 16 -0.06 11.83 11.20
N VAL A 17 1.13 11.97 11.81
CA VAL A 17 1.47 11.31 13.08
C VAL A 17 0.52 11.76 14.18
N THR A 18 0.29 13.07 14.27
CA THR A 18 -0.63 13.69 15.24
C THR A 18 -2.07 13.17 15.04
N ALA A 19 -2.55 13.13 13.80
CA ALA A 19 -3.89 12.66 13.47
C ALA A 19 -4.07 11.18 13.83
N PHE A 20 -3.09 10.33 13.50
CA PHE A 20 -3.10 8.91 13.85
C PHE A 20 -3.10 8.69 15.36
N GLN A 21 -2.20 9.35 16.09
CA GLN A 21 -2.13 9.27 17.54
C GLN A 21 -3.45 9.70 18.17
N LYS A 22 -4.02 10.83 17.76
CA LYS A 22 -5.29 11.33 18.30
C LYS A 22 -6.44 10.36 18.09
N THR A 23 -6.48 9.69 16.94
CA THR A 23 -7.55 8.76 16.57
C THR A 23 -7.43 7.43 17.31
N LEU A 24 -6.20 6.92 17.50
CA LEU A 24 -5.96 5.57 18.03
C LEU A 24 -5.62 5.54 19.53
N ALA A 25 -5.07 6.61 20.10
CA ALA A 25 -4.70 6.69 21.51
C ALA A 25 -5.83 6.37 22.50
N PRO A 26 -7.13 6.64 22.22
CA PRO A 26 -8.21 6.24 23.13
C PRO A 26 -8.35 4.72 23.31
N GLN A 27 -7.82 3.92 22.38
CA GLN A 27 -8.04 2.47 22.33
C GLN A 27 -6.75 1.65 22.34
N THR A 28 -5.60 2.25 22.03
CA THR A 28 -4.33 1.54 21.83
C THR A 28 -3.15 2.41 22.28
N GLN A 29 -2.14 1.80 22.90
CA GLN A 29 -0.90 2.51 23.19
C GLN A 29 -0.10 2.68 21.90
N VAL A 30 0.05 3.93 21.46
CA VAL A 30 0.77 4.28 20.23
C VAL A 30 2.15 4.81 20.59
N GLN A 31 3.20 4.23 20.01
CA GLN A 31 4.57 4.75 20.11
C GLN A 31 5.10 5.07 18.71
N VAL A 32 5.67 6.26 18.54
CA VAL A 32 6.37 6.62 17.31
C VAL A 32 7.82 6.13 17.43
N ILE A 33 8.29 5.45 16.39
CA ILE A 33 9.66 4.96 16.29
C ILE A 33 10.24 5.32 14.93
N THR A 34 11.55 5.53 14.89
CA THR A 34 12.27 5.64 13.63
C THR A 34 12.44 4.24 13.00
N PRO A 35 12.65 4.17 11.67
CA PRO A 35 13.03 2.92 11.01
C PRO A 35 14.31 2.36 11.66
N THR A 36 14.21 1.24 12.37
CA THR A 36 15.37 0.52 12.95
C THR A 36 15.45 -0.90 12.38
N THR A 37 16.65 -1.50 12.40
CA THR A 37 16.97 -2.83 11.86
C THR A 37 16.71 -4.01 12.83
N SER A 38 16.11 -3.77 14.01
CA SER A 38 15.50 -4.84 14.84
C SER A 38 13.96 -4.87 14.83
N VAL A 39 13.33 -5.92 14.26
CA VAL A 39 11.87 -6.17 14.33
C VAL A 39 11.58 -6.99 15.57
N ASN A 40 10.63 -6.55 16.40
CA ASN A 40 9.98 -7.38 17.39
C ASN A 40 8.79 -8.10 16.71
N PRO A 41 8.82 -9.43 16.56
CA PRO A 41 7.76 -10.17 15.85
C PRO A 41 6.39 -10.08 16.53
N ASP A 42 6.33 -9.75 17.83
CA ASP A 42 5.08 -9.63 18.59
C ASP A 42 4.47 -8.22 18.52
N ALA A 43 5.16 -7.26 17.89
CA ALA A 43 4.70 -5.90 17.74
C ALA A 43 3.92 -5.69 16.44
N VAL A 44 2.84 -4.90 16.51
CA VAL A 44 2.14 -4.45 15.31
C VAL A 44 2.80 -3.17 14.83
N TYR A 45 3.29 -3.21 13.59
CA TYR A 45 3.92 -2.06 12.94
C TYR A 45 2.98 -1.42 11.94
N SER A 46 2.87 -0.11 11.99
CA SER A 46 2.15 0.69 10.99
C SER A 46 3.12 1.71 10.40
N PRO A 47 3.73 1.43 9.24
CA PRO A 47 4.56 2.42 8.55
C PRO A 47 3.68 3.58 8.08
N LEU A 48 3.98 4.77 8.58
CA LEU A 48 3.42 6.01 8.06
C LEU A 48 4.20 6.53 6.86
N THR A 49 5.40 5.99 6.62
CA THR A 49 6.17 6.24 5.41
C THR A 49 6.65 4.94 4.77
N PHE A 50 6.85 4.97 3.45
CA PHE A 50 7.33 3.83 2.68
C PHE A 50 8.82 3.51 2.90
N ASN A 51 9.50 4.23 3.80
CA ASN A 51 10.90 3.97 4.17
C ASN A 51 10.95 2.97 5.32
N LEU A 52 10.66 1.70 4.98
CA LEU A 52 10.76 0.58 5.89
C LEU A 52 12.23 0.12 6.02
N PRO A 53 12.69 -0.25 7.23
CA PRO A 53 14.07 -0.67 7.46
C PRO A 53 14.37 -2.11 6.97
N TYR A 54 13.37 -2.86 6.49
CA TYR A 54 13.50 -4.22 5.94
C TYR A 54 12.81 -4.31 4.59
N LEU A 55 13.40 -3.66 3.59
CA LEU A 55 12.88 -3.75 2.24
C LEU A 55 13.12 -5.18 1.73
N THR A 56 12.05 -5.96 1.64
CA THR A 56 12.12 -7.29 1.04
C THR A 56 12.42 -7.17 -0.46
N PRO A 57 12.98 -8.20 -1.12
CA PRO A 57 13.14 -8.20 -2.57
C PRO A 57 11.83 -7.90 -3.30
N LEU A 58 10.70 -8.41 -2.79
CA LEU A 58 9.36 -8.13 -3.30
C LEU A 58 9.03 -6.63 -3.21
N PHE A 59 9.28 -5.98 -2.06
CA PHE A 59 9.07 -4.54 -1.92
C PHE A 59 9.91 -3.76 -2.93
N MET A 60 11.18 -4.13 -3.11
CA MET A 60 12.07 -3.47 -4.06
C MET A 60 11.61 -3.67 -5.51
N ALA A 61 11.09 -4.86 -5.84
CA ALA A 61 10.47 -5.11 -7.14
C ALA A 61 9.24 -4.24 -7.37
N CYS A 62 8.33 -4.15 -6.39
CA CYS A 62 7.16 -3.27 -6.44
C CYS A 62 7.53 -1.78 -6.57
N ARG A 63 8.64 -1.35 -5.97
CA ARG A 63 9.12 0.04 -6.05
C ARG A 63 9.70 0.39 -7.42
N ASN A 64 10.14 -0.60 -8.18
CA ASN A 64 10.69 -0.41 -9.51
C ASN A 64 9.58 -0.48 -10.58
N VAL A 65 8.81 0.61 -10.69
CA VAL A 65 7.58 0.67 -11.50
C VAL A 65 7.84 0.56 -13.00
N GLU A 66 8.97 1.06 -13.51
CA GLU A 66 9.26 1.08 -14.95
C GLU A 66 9.35 -0.34 -15.55
N PRO A 67 10.18 -1.27 -15.03
CA PRO A 67 10.19 -2.65 -15.50
C PRO A 67 8.83 -3.36 -15.38
N LEU A 68 8.04 -3.04 -14.36
CA LEU A 68 6.69 -3.61 -14.22
C LEU A 68 5.76 -3.10 -15.32
N ARG A 69 5.82 -1.81 -15.66
CA ARG A 69 5.07 -1.24 -16.78
C ARG A 69 5.46 -1.89 -18.11
N ASP A 70 6.76 -2.09 -18.34
CA ASP A 70 7.26 -2.77 -19.53
C ASP A 70 6.77 -4.23 -19.61
N TRP A 71 6.80 -4.94 -18.48
CA TRP A 71 6.30 -6.30 -18.40
C TRP A 71 4.81 -6.39 -18.71
N VAL A 72 3.99 -5.51 -18.11
CA VAL A 72 2.53 -5.43 -18.34
C VAL A 72 2.23 -5.15 -19.81
N LYS A 73 2.92 -4.19 -20.42
CA LYS A 73 2.74 -3.85 -21.84
C LYS A 73 3.10 -5.04 -22.75
N THR A 74 4.17 -5.75 -22.42
CA THR A 74 4.69 -6.86 -23.23
C THR A 74 3.83 -8.12 -23.13
N HIS A 75 3.37 -8.47 -21.92
CA HIS A 75 2.74 -9.77 -21.65
C HIS A 75 1.21 -9.70 -21.56
N LEU A 76 0.67 -8.57 -21.09
CA LEU A 76 -0.77 -8.38 -20.90
C LEU A 76 -1.40 -7.42 -21.92
N HIS A 77 -0.56 -6.72 -22.70
CA HIS A 77 -0.98 -5.78 -23.74
C HIS A 77 -1.84 -4.61 -23.22
N TYR A 78 -1.71 -4.27 -21.94
CA TYR A 78 -2.34 -3.09 -21.37
C TYR A 78 -1.51 -1.83 -21.62
N ASN A 79 -2.19 -0.71 -21.81
CA ASN A 79 -1.56 0.61 -21.80
C ASN A 79 -1.17 0.98 -20.37
N THR A 80 0.04 1.49 -20.21
CA THR A 80 0.59 1.91 -18.92
C THR A 80 1.00 3.38 -18.96
N GLY A 81 0.84 4.07 -17.84
CA GLY A 81 1.24 5.47 -17.72
C GLY A 81 0.93 6.03 -16.35
N GLU A 82 0.90 7.36 -16.26
CA GLU A 82 0.41 8.07 -15.09
C GLU A 82 -1.12 7.94 -15.01
N GLY A 83 -1.63 7.85 -13.78
CA GLY A 83 -3.06 7.64 -13.53
C GLY A 83 -3.51 8.34 -12.26
N GLN A 84 -4.82 8.60 -12.18
CA GLN A 84 -5.47 9.25 -11.04
C GLN A 84 -6.31 8.26 -10.22
N TYR A 85 -6.10 6.96 -10.43
CA TYR A 85 -6.85 5.90 -9.79
C TYR A 85 -5.91 4.88 -9.17
N TRP A 86 -6.23 4.42 -7.97
CA TRP A 86 -5.56 3.32 -7.30
C TRP A 86 -6.56 2.26 -6.93
N LEU A 87 -6.22 1.00 -7.19
CA LEU A 87 -6.97 -0.15 -6.72
C LEU A 87 -6.15 -0.85 -5.63
N PRO A 88 -6.48 -0.64 -4.34
CA PRO A 88 -5.85 -1.37 -3.25
C PRO A 88 -6.04 -2.88 -3.46
N THR A 89 -4.94 -3.63 -3.43
CA THR A 89 -4.95 -5.09 -3.59
C THR A 89 -4.22 -5.73 -2.43
N VAL A 90 -4.84 -6.71 -1.80
CA VAL A 90 -4.30 -7.45 -0.65
C VAL A 90 -4.23 -8.92 -1.01
N LEU A 91 -3.03 -9.50 -1.02
CA LEU A 91 -2.87 -10.93 -1.21
C LEU A 91 -3.12 -11.67 0.11
N THR A 92 -4.01 -12.66 0.08
CA THR A 92 -4.32 -13.53 1.24
C THR A 92 -4.07 -14.99 0.90
N ALA A 93 -4.15 -15.87 1.92
CA ALA A 93 -4.08 -17.32 1.70
C ALA A 93 -5.17 -17.89 0.77
N LYS A 94 -6.26 -17.14 0.52
CA LYS A 94 -7.34 -17.53 -0.40
C LYS A 94 -7.22 -16.89 -1.79
N GLY A 95 -6.17 -16.09 -2.02
CA GLY A 95 -6.00 -15.28 -3.23
C GLY A 95 -6.15 -13.77 -2.97
N PRO A 96 -6.07 -12.96 -4.03
CA PRO A 96 -6.16 -11.51 -3.92
C PRO A 96 -7.56 -11.03 -3.54
N LEU A 97 -7.61 -10.08 -2.62
CA LEU A 97 -8.76 -9.27 -2.29
C LEU A 97 -8.54 -7.87 -2.87
N TYR A 98 -9.54 -7.37 -3.57
CA TYR A 98 -9.51 -6.05 -4.18
C TYR A 98 -10.40 -5.11 -3.38
N GLY A 99 -9.82 -3.99 -2.95
CA GLY A 99 -10.54 -2.93 -2.26
C GLY A 99 -11.38 -2.08 -3.22
N GLU A 100 -11.96 -1.01 -2.67
CA GLU A 100 -12.63 0.01 -3.46
C GLU A 100 -11.61 0.95 -4.09
N VAL A 101 -11.89 1.41 -5.32
CA VAL A 101 -10.99 2.30 -6.05
C VAL A 101 -10.93 3.65 -5.35
N ILE A 102 -9.72 4.21 -5.32
CA ILE A 102 -9.44 5.57 -4.86
C ILE A 102 -9.22 6.42 -6.10
N GLN A 103 -9.95 7.53 -6.22
CA GLN A 103 -9.73 8.51 -7.28
C GLN A 103 -9.09 9.77 -6.69
N GLN A 104 -8.08 10.33 -7.38
CA GLN A 104 -7.56 11.67 -7.08
C GLN A 104 -8.21 12.68 -8.01
N THR A 105 -8.64 13.82 -7.45
CA THR A 105 -9.13 14.98 -8.20
C THR A 105 -8.46 16.22 -7.61
N GLY A 106 -7.45 16.75 -8.31
CA GLY A 106 -6.58 17.79 -7.76
C GLY A 106 -5.87 17.31 -6.48
N ASP A 107 -6.01 18.06 -5.39
CA ASP A 107 -5.43 17.71 -4.08
C ASP A 107 -6.39 16.88 -3.20
N THR A 108 -7.51 16.44 -3.75
CA THR A 108 -8.53 15.66 -3.03
C THR A 108 -8.55 14.21 -3.49
N TYR A 109 -8.91 13.32 -2.56
CA TYR A 109 -9.08 11.89 -2.82
C TYR A 109 -10.51 11.47 -2.51
N GLN A 110 -11.11 10.67 -3.39
CA GLN A 110 -12.44 10.09 -3.22
C GLN A 110 -12.31 8.56 -3.09
N GLN A 111 -12.89 8.01 -2.02
CA GLN A 111 -13.04 6.58 -1.79
C GLN A 111 -14.35 6.33 -1.02
N PRO A 112 -15.25 5.44 -1.49
CA PRO A 112 -15.16 4.71 -2.75
C PRO A 112 -15.34 5.56 -4.00
N PHE A 113 -14.57 5.20 -5.03
CA PHE A 113 -14.93 5.44 -6.42
C PHE A 113 -15.49 4.16 -7.03
N HIS A 114 -16.75 4.19 -7.47
CA HIS A 114 -17.40 3.01 -8.01
C HIS A 114 -17.09 2.88 -9.51
N LEU A 115 -16.41 1.79 -9.88
CA LEU A 115 -16.22 1.42 -11.28
C LEU A 115 -17.28 0.41 -11.71
N PRO A 116 -17.80 0.49 -12.96
CA PRO A 116 -18.63 -0.56 -13.51
C PRO A 116 -17.83 -1.86 -13.64
N ASP A 117 -18.52 -3.00 -13.57
CA ASP A 117 -17.86 -4.32 -13.56
C ASP A 117 -16.99 -4.57 -14.80
N GLU A 118 -17.39 -4.04 -15.96
CA GLU A 118 -16.61 -4.09 -17.21
C GLU A 118 -15.22 -3.47 -17.09
N GLN A 119 -15.05 -2.48 -16.21
CA GLN A 119 -13.76 -1.84 -15.92
C GLN A 119 -13.04 -2.54 -14.75
N ARG A 120 -13.78 -3.11 -13.80
CA ARG A 120 -13.19 -3.83 -12.66
C ARG A 120 -12.52 -5.14 -13.08
N GLN A 121 -13.15 -5.91 -13.97
CA GLN A 121 -12.63 -7.23 -14.35
C GLN A 121 -11.22 -7.19 -14.95
N PRO A 122 -10.91 -6.30 -15.93
CA PRO A 122 -9.54 -6.14 -16.42
C PRO A 122 -8.54 -5.71 -15.35
N LEU A 123 -8.96 -4.85 -14.39
CA LEU A 123 -8.08 -4.42 -13.29
C LEU A 123 -7.77 -5.58 -12.33
N TYR A 124 -8.74 -6.45 -12.06
CA TYR A 124 -8.55 -7.62 -11.22
C TYR A 124 -7.62 -8.62 -11.89
N HIS A 125 -7.83 -8.87 -13.19
CA HIS A 125 -6.92 -9.68 -13.98
C HIS A 125 -5.49 -9.13 -13.96
N LEU A 126 -5.30 -7.84 -14.24
CA LEU A 126 -4.00 -7.17 -14.14
C LEU A 126 -3.35 -7.36 -12.76
N GLY A 127 -4.10 -7.11 -11.68
CA GLY A 127 -3.59 -7.26 -10.32
C GLY A 127 -3.19 -8.71 -10.00
N TYR A 128 -3.97 -9.69 -10.45
CA TYR A 128 -3.66 -11.11 -10.28
C TYR A 128 -2.38 -11.51 -11.03
N GLU A 129 -2.26 -11.13 -12.30
CA GLU A 129 -1.09 -11.44 -13.13
C GLU A 129 0.18 -10.78 -12.61
N LEU A 130 0.09 -9.54 -12.12
CA LEU A 130 1.23 -8.86 -11.49
C LEU A 130 1.70 -9.57 -10.20
N LEU A 131 0.76 -10.00 -9.35
CA LEU A 131 1.11 -10.75 -8.14
C LEU A 131 1.81 -12.07 -8.47
N ASN A 132 1.31 -12.79 -9.48
CA ASN A 132 1.95 -14.02 -9.96
C ASN A 132 3.35 -13.75 -10.53
N HIS A 133 3.50 -12.72 -11.36
CA HIS A 133 4.79 -12.35 -11.94
C HIS A 133 5.83 -12.01 -10.86
N LEU A 134 5.40 -11.34 -9.79
CA LEU A 134 6.23 -10.99 -8.65
C LEU A 134 6.53 -12.17 -7.71
N ASN A 135 5.90 -13.33 -7.92
CA ASN A 135 5.92 -14.47 -6.99
C ASN A 135 5.57 -14.05 -5.55
N ALA A 136 4.55 -13.20 -5.44
CA ALA A 136 4.08 -12.64 -4.16
C ALA A 136 3.33 -13.65 -3.29
#